data_AF-A0A8T4KSE5-F1
#
_entry.id   AF-A0A8T4KSE5-F1
#
_cell.length_a   1.000
_cell.length_b   1.000
_cell.length_c   1.000
_cell.angle_alpha   90.00
_cell.angle_beta   90.00
_cell.angle_gamma   90.00
#
_symmetry.space_group_name_H-M   'P 1'
#
loop_
_entity.id
_entity.type
_entity.pdbx_description
1 polymer ?
#
loop_
_entity_poly.entity_id
_entity_poly.type
_entity_poly.pdbx_seq_one_letter_code
_entity_poly.pdbx_strand_id
1 'polypeptide(L)'
;MIIGTMIKKKLDEESFYQKLRNYTRDKIECTPHSFFRFSEEQRKRFNCDFARDILLNRKPILAGLQYNGNYALFYDFEDNKLLRIMIIFISGRIRVLTFYTIEKHQLPKL
;
A
#
# COMPACT_ATOMS: atom_id res chain seq x y z
N MET A 1 -2.91 16.88 -12.08
CA MET A 1 -2.42 15.88 -11.10
C MET A 1 -2.84 16.36 -9.72
N ILE A 2 -3.56 15.55 -8.92
CA ILE A 2 -4.03 16.00 -7.60
C ILE A 2 -2.83 15.95 -6.64
N ILE A 3 -2.35 17.13 -6.23
CA ILE A 3 -1.17 17.33 -5.38
C ILE A 3 -1.19 16.44 -4.13
N GLY A 4 -2.39 16.21 -3.58
CA GLY A 4 -2.61 15.39 -2.39
C GLY A 4 -2.01 13.99 -2.44
N THR A 5 -1.90 13.38 -3.63
CA THR A 5 -1.40 12.00 -3.78
C THR A 5 0.09 11.90 -4.08
N MET A 6 0.78 13.04 -4.26
CA MET A 6 2.23 13.06 -4.39
C MET A 6 2.89 12.73 -3.04
N ILE A 7 4.05 12.08 -3.07
CA ILE A 7 4.80 11.79 -1.85
C ILE A 7 5.47 13.09 -1.40
N LYS A 8 5.08 13.57 -0.23
CA LYS A 8 5.67 14.73 0.43
C LYS A 8 7.01 14.39 1.07
N LYS A 9 7.14 13.20 1.64
CA LYS A 9 8.32 12.76 2.39
C LYS A 9 8.54 11.26 2.22
N LYS A 10 9.76 10.87 1.83
CA LYS A 10 10.22 9.48 1.89
C LYS A 10 10.37 9.03 3.34
N LEU A 11 9.93 7.82 3.64
CA LEU A 11 10.07 7.20 4.95
C LEU A 11 11.15 6.12 4.87
N ASP A 12 11.82 5.87 5.99
CA ASP A 12 12.73 4.74 6.11
C ASP A 12 11.94 3.43 6.01
N GLU A 13 12.24 2.65 4.98
CA GLU A 13 11.47 1.45 4.64
C GLU A 13 11.57 0.37 5.72
N GLU A 14 12.74 0.25 6.38
CA GLU A 14 12.95 -0.73 7.45
C GLU A 14 12.14 -0.39 8.70
N SER A 15 12.27 0.84 9.21
CA SER A 15 11.53 1.31 10.38
C SER A 15 10.02 1.27 10.14
N PHE A 16 9.58 1.61 8.93
CA PHE A 16 8.16 1.55 8.59
C PHE A 16 7.65 0.11 8.49
N TYR A 17 8.44 -0.80 7.92
CA TYR A 17 8.12 -2.22 7.87
C TYR A 17 7.99 -2.81 9.28
N GLN A 18 8.93 -2.53 10.19
CA GLN A 18 8.82 -2.97 11.58
C GLN A 18 7.57 -2.42 12.27
N LYS A 19 7.20 -1.16 12.00
CA LYS A 19 5.94 -0.58 12.49
C LYS A 19 4.72 -1.36 11.98
N LEU A 20 4.69 -1.77 10.71
CA LEU A 20 3.58 -2.56 10.16
C LEU A 20 3.49 -3.95 10.81
N ARG A 21 4.62 -4.62 11.05
CA ARG A 21 4.67 -5.96 11.66
C ARG A 21 4.15 -6.03 13.09
N ASN A 22 4.10 -4.90 13.80
CA ASN A 22 3.51 -4.83 15.13
C ASN A 22 1.97 -4.93 15.13
N TYR A 23 1.34 -4.89 13.95
CA TYR A 23 -0.10 -5.08 13.81
C TYR A 23 -0.43 -6.55 13.52
N THR A 24 -1.54 -7.00 14.07
CA THR A 24 -2.15 -8.29 13.72
C THR A 24 -3.05 -8.14 12.50
N ARG A 25 -3.32 -9.25 11.80
CA ARG A 25 -4.14 -9.27 10.57
C ARG A 25 -5.52 -8.62 10.76
N ASP A 26 -6.15 -8.82 11.90
CA ASP A 26 -7.48 -8.26 12.23
C ASP A 26 -7.47 -6.73 12.38
N LYS A 27 -6.30 -6.12 12.62
CA LYS A 27 -6.14 -4.67 12.67
C LYS A 27 -5.95 -4.03 11.29
N ILE A 28 -5.92 -4.84 10.23
CA ILE A 28 -5.82 -4.35 8.85
C ILE A 28 -7.19 -4.55 8.18
N GLU A 29 -7.82 -3.42 7.87
CA GLU A 29 -9.14 -3.34 7.27
C GLU A 29 -9.05 -2.95 5.80
N CYS A 30 -9.88 -3.59 4.97
CA CYS A 30 -10.12 -3.18 3.60
C CYS A 30 -11.63 -3.01 3.39
N THR A 31 -12.02 -2.17 2.45
CA THR A 31 -13.40 -2.04 1.96
C THR A 31 -13.46 -2.51 0.51
N PRO A 32 -14.65 -2.75 -0.07
CA PRO A 32 -14.75 -3.02 -1.51
C PRO A 32 -14.09 -1.92 -2.37
N HIS A 33 -14.17 -0.67 -1.91
CA HIS A 33 -13.54 0.46 -2.59
C HIS A 33 -12.00 0.35 -2.60
N SER A 34 -11.38 -0.34 -1.64
CA SER A 34 -9.91 -0.53 -1.64
C SER A 34 -9.41 -1.21 -2.92
N PHE A 35 -10.23 -2.01 -3.59
CA PHE A 35 -9.84 -2.82 -4.77
C PHE A 35 -10.52 -2.33 -6.06
N PHE A 36 -11.06 -1.12 -6.08
CA PHE A 36 -11.88 -0.61 -7.19
C PHE A 36 -11.14 -0.59 -8.54
N ARG A 37 -9.80 -0.53 -8.51
CA ARG A 37 -8.90 -0.53 -9.68
C ARG A 37 -8.73 -1.90 -10.32
N PHE A 38 -9.13 -2.98 -9.64
CA PHE A 38 -9.05 -4.34 -10.16
C PHE A 38 -10.39 -4.75 -10.78
N SER A 39 -10.32 -5.55 -11.85
CA SER A 39 -11.47 -6.27 -12.39
C SER A 39 -12.01 -7.29 -11.38
N GLU A 40 -13.24 -7.79 -11.58
CA GLU A 40 -13.82 -8.79 -10.67
C GLU A 40 -12.97 -10.07 -10.60
N GLU A 41 -12.43 -10.51 -11.73
CA GLU A 41 -11.53 -11.66 -11.79
C GLU A 41 -10.25 -11.40 -11.00
N GLN A 42 -9.63 -10.23 -11.18
CA GLN A 42 -8.44 -9.82 -10.44
C GLN A 42 -8.71 -9.74 -8.93
N ARG A 43 -9.90 -9.30 -8.49
CA ARG A 43 -10.27 -9.23 -7.08
C ARG A 43 -10.34 -10.60 -6.39
N LYS A 44 -10.46 -11.70 -7.13
CA LYS A 44 -10.33 -13.05 -6.55
C LYS A 44 -8.93 -13.29 -6.00
N ARG A 45 -7.90 -12.80 -6.70
CA ARG A 45 -6.47 -12.87 -6.31
C ARG A 45 -6.05 -11.71 -5.41
N PHE A 46 -6.38 -10.48 -5.82
CA PHE A 46 -6.02 -9.25 -5.12
C PHE A 46 -7.13 -8.83 -4.16
N ASN A 47 -7.26 -9.58 -3.07
CA ASN A 47 -8.26 -9.36 -2.03
C ASN A 47 -7.62 -8.81 -0.74
N CYS A 48 -8.42 -8.65 0.32
CA CYS A 48 -7.92 -8.11 1.58
C CYS A 48 -6.91 -9.02 2.27
N ASP A 49 -7.06 -10.34 2.14
CA ASP A 49 -6.07 -11.26 2.70
C ASP A 49 -4.72 -11.16 2.00
N PHE A 50 -4.73 -11.00 0.67
CA PHE A 50 -3.51 -10.70 -0.08
C PHE A 50 -2.89 -9.37 0.37
N ALA A 51 -3.67 -8.30 0.52
CA ALA A 51 -3.16 -7.02 0.99
C ALA A 51 -2.55 -7.11 2.41
N ARG A 52 -3.18 -7.86 3.31
CA ARG A 52 -2.66 -8.15 4.66
C ARG A 52 -1.33 -8.88 4.60
N ASP A 53 -1.22 -9.91 3.77
CA ASP A 53 0.02 -10.67 3.61
C ASP A 53 1.15 -9.79 3.10
N ILE A 54 0.88 -8.93 2.11
CA ILE A 54 1.89 -7.99 1.61
C ILE A 54 2.34 -7.02 2.70
N LEU A 55 1.40 -6.40 3.42
CA LEU A 55 1.71 -5.39 4.44
C LEU A 55 2.50 -5.95 5.63
N LEU A 56 2.20 -7.19 6.05
CA LEU A 56 2.80 -7.79 7.25
C LEU A 56 4.07 -8.60 6.96
N ASN A 57 4.19 -9.20 5.78
CA ASN A 57 5.24 -10.18 5.51
C ASN A 57 6.25 -9.73 4.46
N ARG A 58 6.02 -8.59 3.79
CA ARG A 58 6.95 -8.06 2.78
C ARG A 58 7.41 -6.67 3.17
N LYS A 59 8.70 -6.41 2.94
CA LYS A 59 9.27 -5.07 3.06
C LYS A 59 8.92 -4.27 1.79
N PRO A 60 8.41 -3.03 1.91
CA PRO A 60 8.22 -2.16 0.76
C PRO A 60 9.57 -1.73 0.18
N ILE A 61 9.64 -1.60 -1.13
CA ILE A 61 10.81 -1.02 -1.83
C ILE A 61 10.83 0.51 -1.70
N LEU A 62 9.66 1.11 -1.44
CA LEU A 62 9.50 2.52 -1.16
C LEU A 62 8.31 2.73 -0.23
N ALA A 63 8.51 3.53 0.80
CA ALA A 63 7.45 4.04 1.66
C ALA A 63 7.46 5.57 1.67
N GLY A 64 6.30 6.20 1.57
CA GLY A 64 6.20 7.65 1.51
C GLY A 64 4.94 8.19 2.18
N LEU A 65 5.08 9.31 2.88
CA LEU A 65 3.95 10.10 3.38
C LEU A 65 3.48 11.04 2.27
N GLN A 66 2.20 10.98 1.92
CA GLN A 66 1.57 11.83 0.91
C GLN A 66 1.12 13.18 1.52
N TYR A 67 0.87 14.18 0.67
CA TYR A 67 0.40 15.49 1.12
C TYR A 67 -0.96 15.46 1.82
N ASN A 68 -1.81 14.50 1.50
CA ASN A 68 -3.10 14.28 2.16
C ASN A 68 -3.00 13.50 3.48
N GLY A 69 -1.79 13.22 3.99
CA GLY A 69 -1.56 12.51 5.24
C GLY A 69 -1.63 10.97 5.14
N ASN A 70 -1.93 10.43 3.97
CA ASN A 70 -1.92 8.98 3.73
C ASN A 70 -0.49 8.48 3.48
N TYR A 71 -0.30 7.19 3.66
CA TYR A 71 0.96 6.51 3.36
C TYR A 71 0.82 5.77 2.03
N ALA A 72 1.79 5.95 1.14
CA ALA A 72 1.93 5.18 -0.09
C ALA A 72 3.09 4.20 0.05
N LEU A 73 2.80 2.93 -0.21
CA LEU A 73 3.74 1.82 -0.12
C LEU A 73 3.85 1.14 -1.47
N PHE A 74 5.07 0.83 -1.87
CA PHE A 74 5.37 0.19 -3.15
C PHE A 74 6.12 -1.11 -2.88
N TYR A 75 5.74 -2.18 -3.57
CA TYR A 75 6.35 -3.49 -3.44
C TYR A 75 6.64 -4.06 -4.83
N ASP A 76 7.77 -4.75 -4.98
CA ASP A 76 8.05 -5.51 -6.20
C ASP A 76 6.99 -6.58 -6.45
N PHE A 77 6.56 -6.70 -7.71
CA PHE A 77 5.53 -7.66 -8.11
C PHE A 77 5.60 -8.02 -9.59
N GLU A 78 5.83 -9.30 -9.91
CA GLU A 78 5.99 -9.79 -11.28
C GLU A 78 7.05 -8.99 -12.08
N ASP A 79 7.27 -9.39 -13.33
CA ASP A 79 8.20 -8.66 -14.20
C ASP A 79 7.58 -7.31 -14.60
N ASN A 80 8.35 -6.24 -14.44
CA ASN A 80 8.00 -4.85 -14.76
C ASN A 80 6.82 -4.23 -14.01
N LYS A 81 6.19 -4.92 -13.05
CA LYS A 81 5.11 -4.35 -12.24
C LYS A 81 5.51 -4.15 -10.78
N LEU A 82 4.72 -3.33 -10.11
CA LEU A 82 4.77 -3.07 -8.67
C LEU A 82 3.36 -3.12 -8.10
N LEU A 83 3.24 -3.52 -6.85
CA LEU A 83 2.04 -3.29 -6.06
C LEU A 83 2.14 -1.95 -5.39
N ARG A 84 1.08 -1.14 -5.50
CA ARG A 84 0.91 0.09 -4.74
C ARG A 84 -0.24 -0.06 -3.75
N ILE A 85 0.06 0.13 -2.47
CA ILE A 85 -0.93 0.11 -1.38
C ILE A 85 -0.92 1.49 -0.74
N MET A 86 -2.08 2.15 -0.70
CA MET A 86 -2.29 3.37 0.07
C MET A 86 -3.01 3.04 1.37
N ILE A 87 -2.44 3.47 2.50
CA ILE A 87 -2.98 3.20 3.83
C ILE A 87 -3.08 4.46 4.69
N ILE A 88 -3.90 4.39 5.72
CA ILE A 88 -3.96 5.36 6.81
C ILE A 88 -4.06 4.62 8.15
N PHE A 89 -3.48 5.19 9.21
CA PHE A 89 -3.64 4.69 10.58
C PHE A 89 -4.82 5.41 11.24
N ILE A 90 -5.83 4.67 11.69
CA ILE A 90 -7.02 5.21 12.36
C ILE A 90 -7.31 4.35 13.58
N SER A 91 -7.32 4.97 14.78
CA SER A 91 -7.71 4.31 16.03
C SER A 91 -7.02 2.96 16.29
N GLY A 92 -5.70 2.89 16.07
CA GLY A 92 -4.91 1.67 16.26
C GLY A 92 -5.17 0.58 15.22
N ARG A 93 -5.76 0.93 14.07
CA ARG A 93 -5.95 0.05 12.91
C ARG A 93 -5.30 0.65 11.67
N ILE A 94 -4.95 -0.21 10.73
CA ILE A 94 -4.51 0.15 9.38
C ILE A 94 -5.71 0.01 8.46
N ARG A 95 -6.10 1.09 7.78
CA ARG A 95 -7.12 1.04 6.74
C ARG A 95 -6.46 1.13 5.37
N VAL A 96 -6.72 0.14 4.53
CA VAL A 96 -6.30 0.16 3.12
C VAL A 96 -7.29 1.02 2.34
N LEU A 97 -6.81 2.14 1.80
CA LEU A 97 -7.61 3.09 1.03
C LEU A 97 -7.69 2.67 -0.44
N THR A 98 -6.59 2.20 -1.01
CA THR A 98 -6.52 1.73 -2.39
C THR A 98 -5.39 0.75 -2.56
N PHE A 99 -5.61 -0.27 -3.38
CA PHE A 99 -4.65 -1.29 -3.74
C PHE A 99 -4.76 -1.59 -5.24
N TYR A 100 -3.63 -1.51 -5.94
CA TYR A 100 -3.55 -1.73 -7.38
C TYR A 100 -2.13 -2.01 -7.84
N THR A 101 -1.97 -2.50 -9.07
CA THR A 101 -0.68 -2.64 -9.74
C THR A 101 -0.33 -1.38 -10.54
N ILE A 102 0.96 -1.04 -10.59
CA ILE A 102 1.53 -0.02 -11.47
C ILE A 102 2.75 -0.59 -12.19
N GLU A 103 3.19 0.08 -13.24
CA GLU A 103 4.44 -0.26 -13.93
C GLU A 103 5.66 0.25 -13.14
N LYS A 104 6.79 -0.46 -13.18
CA LYS A 104 8.02 -0.10 -12.44
C LYS A 104 8.52 1.31 -12.76
N HIS A 105 8.38 1.75 -14.02
CA HIS A 105 8.78 3.10 -14.43
C HIS A 105 7.92 4.21 -13.81
N GLN A 106 6.76 3.87 -13.22
CA GLN A 106 5.88 4.79 -12.50
C GLN A 106 6.25 4.93 -11.02
N LEU A 107 7.27 4.20 -10.54
CA LEU A 107 7.80 4.39 -9.19
C LEU A 107 8.33 5.84 -9.05
N PRO A 108 7.87 6.60 -8.05
CA PRO A 108 8.35 7.96 -7.84
C PRO A 108 9.87 7.98 -7.59
N LYS A 109 10.58 8.87 -8.29
CA LYS A 109 11.99 9.19 -8.01
C LYS A 109 11.98 10.31 -6.95
N LEU A 110 12.34 9.97 -5.72
CA LEU A 110 12.36 10.87 -4.55
C LEU A 110 13.79 11.20 -4.15
#